data_AF-A0A6G9SEI0-F1
#
_entry.id   AF-A0A6G9SEI0-F1
#
_cell.length_a   1.000
_cell.length_b   1.000
_cell.length_c   1.000
_cell.angle_alpha   90.00
_cell.angle_beta   90.00
_cell.angle_gamma   90.00
#
_symmetry.space_group_name_H-M   'P 1'
#
loop_
_entity.id
_entity.type
_entity.pdbx_description
1 polymer ?
#
loop_
_entity_poly.entity_id
_entity_poly.type
_entity_poly.pdbx_seq_one_letter_code
_entity_poly.pdbx_strand_id
1 'polypeptide(L)' 'MAGVTHIEIEESVEELEELLRHQKQPRCKERIQALYLIKGQEMSVSA' A
#
# COMPACT_ATOMS: atom_id res chain seq x y z
N MET A 1 -6.13 -1.86 -25.49
CA MET A 1 -4.78 -1.54 -24.98
C MET A 1 -4.94 -1.31 -23.49
N ALA A 2 -4.67 -2.32 -22.66
CA ALA A 2 -4.81 -2.18 -21.21
C ALA A 2 -3.61 -1.38 -20.68
N GLY A 3 -3.84 -0.11 -20.37
CA GLY A 3 -2.81 0.75 -19.80
C GLY A 3 -2.54 0.31 -18.37
N VAL A 4 -1.40 -0.33 -18.14
CA VAL A 4 -0.94 -0.67 -16.79
C VAL A 4 -0.54 0.63 -16.10
N THR A 5 -1.26 1.01 -15.04
CA THR A 5 -0.92 2.18 -14.24
C THR A 5 0.15 1.77 -13.24
N HIS A 6 1.35 2.33 -13.37
CA HIS A 6 2.40 2.15 -12.39
C HIS A 6 2.15 3.12 -11.24
N ILE A 7 2.03 2.58 -10.04
CA ILE A 7 1.89 3.36 -8.81
C ILE A 7 3.22 3.27 -8.08
N GLU A 8 3.92 4.40 -7.97
CA GLU A 8 5.08 4.52 -7.11
C GLU A 8 4.61 4.86 -5.70
N ILE A 9 4.96 4.00 -4.75
CA ILE A 9 4.72 4.23 -3.32
C ILE A 9 6.07 4.62 -2.74
N GLU A 10 6.18 5.80 -2.13
CA GLU A 10 7.45 6.31 -1.60
C GLU A 10 7.86 5.54 -0.33
N GLU A 11 6.90 5.26 0.54
CA GLU A 11 7.11 4.64 1.86
C GLU A 11 7.60 3.20 1.74
N SER A 12 8.68 2.84 2.44
CA SER A 12 9.18 1.47 2.45
C SER A 12 8.19 0.48 3.08
N VAL A 13 8.41 -0.82 2.87
CA VAL A 13 7.56 -1.87 3.46
C VAL A 13 7.62 -1.80 4.98
N GLU A 14 8.80 -1.52 5.54
CA GLU A 14 9.04 -1.37 6.97
C GLU A 14 8.33 -0.13 7.54
N GLU A 15 8.38 1.01 6.83
CA GLU A 15 7.67 2.23 7.21
C GLU A 15 6.16 2.03 7.23
N LEU A 16 5.61 1.34 6.22
CA LEU A 16 4.19 0.99 6.17
C LEU A 16 3.78 0.04 7.31
N GLU A 17 4.65 -0.89 7.68
CA GLU A 17 4.43 -1.78 8.84
C GLU A 17 4.42 -1.00 10.16
N GLU A 18 5.35 -0.07 10.35
CA GLU A 18 5.37 0.81 11.52
C GLU A 18 4.11 1.68 11.58
N LEU A 19 3.69 2.26 10.46
CA LEU A 19 2.46 3.06 10.37
C LEU A 19 1.22 2.23 10.73
N LEU A 20 1.14 0.96 10.29
CA LEU A 20 0.06 0.04 10.66
C LEU A 20 -0.01 -0.22 12.17
N ARG A 21 1.15 -0.37 12.82
CA ARG A 21 1.23 -0.63 14.27
C ARG A 21 0.76 0.57 15.08
N HIS A 22 1.04 1.78 14.61
CA HIS A 22 0.68 3.02 15.31
C HIS A 22 -0.74 3.52 15.00
N GLN A 23 -1.33 3.09 13.87
CA GLN A 23 -2.63 3.61 13.44
C GLN A 23 -3.81 2.98 14.20
N LYS A 24 -4.53 3.83 14.94
CA LYS A 24 -5.70 3.44 15.75
C LYS A 24 -7.03 3.54 14.99
N GLN A 25 -7.09 4.37 13.96
CA GLN A 25 -8.32 4.57 13.19
C GLN A 25 -8.48 3.45 12.13
N PRO A 26 -9.57 2.66 12.17
CA PRO A 26 -9.74 1.47 11.32
C PRO A 26 -9.63 1.75 9.83
N ARG A 27 -10.33 2.79 9.34
CA ARG A 27 -10.33 3.18 7.93
C ARG A 27 -8.94 3.55 7.39
N CYS A 28 -8.12 4.17 8.22
CA CYS A 28 -6.74 4.50 7.83
C CYS A 28 -5.86 3.25 7.85
N LYS A 29 -6.10 2.35 8.79
CA LYS A 29 -5.38 1.07 8.90
C LYS A 29 -5.61 0.21 7.66
N GLU A 30 -6.83 0.13 7.16
CA GLU A 30 -7.17 -0.57 5.91
C GLU A 30 -6.42 0.03 4.70
N ARG A 31 -6.34 1.36 4.61
CA ARG A 31 -5.59 2.03 3.53
C ARG A 31 -4.09 1.73 3.58
N ILE A 32 -3.47 1.83 4.76
CA ILE A 32 -2.05 1.53 4.92
C ILE A 32 -1.79 0.04 4.63
N GLN A 33 -2.71 -0.84 5.03
CA GLN A 33 -2.61 -2.27 4.74
C GLN A 33 -2.70 -2.55 3.24
N ALA A 34 -3.57 -1.86 2.51
CA ALA A 34 -3.63 -1.96 1.05
C ALA A 34 -2.31 -1.52 0.40
N LEU A 35 -1.73 -0.40 0.84
CA LEU A 35 -0.43 0.08 0.34
C LEU A 35 0.70 -0.91 0.65
N TYR A 36 0.73 -1.45 1.86
CA TYR A 36 1.69 -2.48 2.27
C TYR A 36 1.62 -3.71 1.37
N LEU A 37 0.40 -4.17 1.04
CA LEU A 37 0.21 -5.32 0.15
C LEU A 37 0.65 -5.00 -1.29
N ILE A 38 0.28 -3.82 -1.82
CA ILE A 38 0.67 -3.39 -3.17
C ILE A 38 2.19 -3.33 -3.30
N LYS A 39 2.88 -2.70 -2.34
CA LYS A 39 4.34 -2.55 -2.38
C LYS A 39 5.07 -3.85 -2.05
N GLY A 40 4.63 -4.60 -1.04
CA GLY A 40 5.29 -5.81 -0.57
C GLY A 40 5.07 -7.05 -1.45
N GLN A 41 4.04 -7.05 -2.30
CA GLN A 41 3.74 -8.16 -3.22
C GLN A 41 3.90 -7.79 -4.70
N GLU A 42 4.50 -6.64 -5.03
CA GLU A 42 4.63 -6.11 -6.40
C GLU A 42 3.30 -6.18 -7.18
N MET A 43 2.20 -5.88 -6.50
CA MET A 43 0.87 -6.08 -7.03
C MET A 43 0.55 -4.99 -8.07
N SER A 44 0.40 -5.39 -9.33
CA SER A 44 0.02 -4.50 -10.41
C SER A 44 -1.50 -4.30 -10.40
N VAL A 45 -1.95 -3.07 -10.15
CA VAL A 45 -3.38 -2.73 -10.12
C VAL A 45 -3.83 -2.36 -11.53
N SER A 46 -4.76 -3.14 -12.08
CA SER A 46 -5.50 -2.79 -13.30
C SER A 46 -6.86 -2.21 -12.95
N ALA A 47 -7.23 -1.11 -13.61
CA ALA A 47 -8.55 -0.47 -13.50
C ALA A 47 -9.62 -1.17 -14.34
#